data_AF-A0A929IMN4-F1
#
_entry.id   AF-A0A929IMN4-F1
#
_cell.length_a   1.000
_cell.length_b   1.000
_cell.length_c   1.000
_cell.angle_alpha   90.00
_cell.angle_beta   90.00
_cell.angle_gamma   90.00
#
_symmetry.space_group_name_H-M   'P 1'
#
loop_
_entity.id
_entity.type
_entity.pdbx_description
1 polymer ?
#
loop_
_entity_poly.entity_id
_entity_poly.type
_entity_poly.pdbx_seq_one_letter_code
_entity_poly.pdbx_strand_id
1 'polypeptide(L)'
;MHHPINSETRLTGTATRLYRRFFQPEDPHGWADYHCVEQPDGYFWIHTHGLRRWRLPELEFTDVPHDMRGHAHQLMFAIVESLKGAVATRAVGDIEGVFSVPGQNFRQMVTLRPSPREDSRHCNIMRVVDWDRPVESGFPARLFAAHIAAWAELAGDPVQKEAMCRRALAIFPGYFLEMTAGADIDPRNADITDLQHRANLSVYLSLADALFAQGRANEAVGYLEEAIARCPGWAQAQRGYLVRKYRRKDAFMNFWRDADIAEICARCRPANTTGALPKLR
;
A
#
# COMPACT_ATOMS: atom_id res chain seq x y z
N MET A 1 19.27 10.55 20.33
CA MET A 1 18.12 10.95 21.16
C MET A 1 17.84 9.80 22.11
N HIS A 2 17.84 10.02 23.41
CA HIS A 2 17.74 8.93 24.37
C HIS A 2 16.25 8.65 24.65
N HIS A 3 15.63 7.69 23.95
CA HIS A 3 14.25 7.30 24.26
C HIS A 3 14.23 6.19 25.32
N PRO A 4 13.48 6.35 26.42
CA PRO A 4 13.33 5.30 27.42
C PRO A 4 12.54 4.13 26.83
N ILE A 5 13.08 2.92 26.91
CA ILE A 5 12.38 1.69 26.50
C ILE A 5 11.36 1.35 27.60
N ASN A 6 10.18 1.96 27.54
CA ASN A 6 9.08 1.67 28.45
C ASN A 6 7.95 0.89 27.74
N SER A 7 6.94 0.46 28.48
CA SER A 7 5.81 -0.29 27.91
C SER A 7 4.97 0.50 26.89
N GLU A 8 4.93 1.83 27.01
CA GLU A 8 4.11 2.70 26.15
C GLU A 8 4.69 2.85 24.73
N THR A 9 6.02 2.78 24.64
CA THR A 9 6.76 2.82 23.38
C THR A 9 6.73 1.49 22.63
N ARG A 10 6.38 0.37 23.28
CA ARG A 10 6.35 -0.95 22.62
C ARG A 10 5.06 -1.16 21.82
N LEU A 11 5.21 -1.66 20.60
CA LEU A 11 4.07 -2.03 19.73
C LEU A 11 3.67 -3.50 19.91
N THR A 12 4.57 -4.36 20.39
CA THR A 12 4.29 -5.76 20.70
C THR A 12 4.09 -5.99 22.19
N GLY A 13 3.02 -6.72 22.52
CA GLY A 13 2.78 -7.17 23.89
C GLY A 13 3.84 -8.17 24.35
N THR A 14 4.31 -8.02 25.60
CA THR A 14 5.33 -8.90 26.19
C THR A 14 4.94 -10.38 26.12
N ALA A 15 3.67 -10.71 26.33
CA ALA A 15 3.18 -12.09 26.31
C ALA A 15 3.28 -12.74 24.92
N THR A 16 2.85 -12.05 23.85
CA THR A 16 2.94 -12.56 22.47
C THR A 16 4.40 -12.81 22.06
N ARG A 17 5.29 -11.91 22.44
CA ARG A 17 6.73 -12.04 22.19
C ARG A 17 7.31 -13.25 22.93
N LEU A 18 6.99 -13.41 24.22
CA LEU A 18 7.43 -14.57 25.00
C LEU A 18 6.88 -15.87 24.44
N TYR A 19 5.62 -15.90 24.02
CA TYR A 19 5.02 -17.06 23.36
C TYR A 19 5.82 -17.47 22.13
N ARG A 20 6.03 -16.56 21.17
CA ARG A 20 6.83 -16.85 19.96
C ARG A 20 8.24 -17.29 20.34
N ARG A 21 8.88 -16.61 21.28
CA ARG A 21 10.24 -16.95 21.74
C ARG A 21 10.36 -18.38 22.29
N PHE A 22 9.36 -18.86 23.03
CA PHE A 22 9.40 -20.19 23.64
C PHE A 22 8.90 -21.30 22.70
N PHE A 23 7.88 -21.01 21.88
CA PHE A 23 7.19 -22.04 21.09
C PHE A 23 7.53 -22.01 19.59
N GLN A 24 8.14 -20.92 19.10
CA GLN A 24 8.58 -20.72 17.71
C GLN A 24 9.97 -20.04 17.73
N PRO A 25 11.00 -20.67 18.31
CA PRO A 25 12.31 -20.03 18.47
C PRO A 25 12.94 -19.58 17.15
N GLU A 26 12.54 -20.18 16.02
CA GLU A 26 12.86 -19.83 14.63
C GLU A 26 12.16 -18.57 14.09
N ASP A 27 11.23 -17.99 14.85
CA ASP A 27 10.48 -16.81 14.47
C ASP A 27 11.19 -15.51 14.95
N PRO A 28 11.68 -14.66 14.03
CA PRO A 28 12.33 -13.39 14.38
C PRO A 28 11.43 -12.45 15.19
N HIS A 29 10.11 -12.56 15.07
CA HIS A 29 9.16 -11.74 15.81
C HIS A 29 9.16 -12.02 17.32
N GLY A 30 9.58 -13.21 17.75
CA GLY A 30 9.76 -13.52 19.18
C GLY A 30 10.93 -12.77 19.82
N TRP A 31 11.80 -12.17 19.00
CA TRP A 31 13.04 -11.51 19.42
C TRP A 31 13.12 -10.05 19.00
N ALA A 32 12.28 -9.62 18.07
CA ALA A 32 12.19 -8.25 17.61
C ALA A 32 11.38 -7.39 18.61
N ASP A 33 11.98 -6.28 19.02
CA ASP A 33 11.33 -5.25 19.81
C ASP A 33 10.92 -4.10 18.90
N TYR A 34 9.63 -3.81 18.85
CA TYR A 34 9.04 -2.80 17.97
C TYR A 34 8.77 -1.55 18.80
N HIS A 35 9.47 -0.47 18.51
CA HIS A 35 9.38 0.79 19.24
C HIS A 35 8.68 1.86 18.42
N CYS A 36 7.93 2.72 19.09
CA CYS A 36 7.28 3.90 18.54
C CYS A 36 7.67 5.10 19.40
N VAL A 37 8.29 6.10 18.78
CA VAL A 37 8.78 7.31 19.44
C VAL A 37 8.14 8.52 18.78
N GLU A 38 7.43 9.32 19.57
CA GLU A 38 6.87 10.58 19.10
C GLU A 38 7.99 11.60 18.85
N GLN A 39 7.93 12.24 17.69
CA GLN A 39 8.85 13.28 17.25
C GLN A 39 8.25 14.67 17.56
N PRO A 40 9.08 15.72 17.68
CA PRO A 40 8.60 17.06 18.03
C PRO A 40 7.55 17.68 17.08
N ASP A 41 7.50 17.19 15.84
CA ASP A 41 6.56 17.59 14.79
C ASP A 41 5.23 16.84 14.83
N GLY A 42 5.01 15.97 15.84
CA GLY A 42 3.78 15.20 15.99
C GLY A 42 3.70 14.01 15.03
N TYR A 43 4.83 13.53 14.51
CA TYR A 43 4.90 12.27 13.79
C TYR A 43 5.59 11.19 14.64
N PHE A 44 5.48 9.94 14.22
CA PHE A 44 6.17 8.82 14.86
C PHE A 44 7.39 8.37 14.07
N TRP A 45 8.47 8.13 14.82
CA TRP A 45 9.57 7.28 14.40
C TRP A 45 9.34 5.87 14.94
N ILE A 46 9.17 4.92 14.04
CA ILE A 46 8.89 3.52 14.38
C ILE A 46 10.09 2.68 13.95
N HIS A 47 10.65 1.87 14.84
CA HIS A 47 11.84 1.08 14.54
C HIS A 47 11.90 -0.25 15.29
N THR A 48 12.76 -1.18 14.83
CA THR A 48 13.01 -2.46 15.51
C THR A 48 14.32 -2.47 16.30
N HIS A 49 14.41 -3.40 17.24
CA HIS A 49 15.65 -3.91 17.83
C HIS A 49 15.66 -5.43 17.84
N GLY A 50 16.84 -6.04 17.81
CA GLY A 50 17.02 -7.48 18.05
C GLY A 50 17.00 -8.35 16.79
N LEU A 51 16.75 -7.77 15.62
CA LEU A 51 16.75 -8.48 14.33
C LEU A 51 18.14 -9.01 13.94
N ARG A 52 19.21 -8.41 14.47
CA ARG A 52 20.60 -8.87 14.27
C ARG A 52 20.84 -10.33 14.65
N ARG A 53 20.10 -10.87 15.61
CA ARG A 53 20.19 -12.29 16.01
C ARG A 53 19.86 -13.23 14.84
N TRP A 54 19.10 -12.72 13.88
CA TRP A 54 18.66 -13.39 12.66
C TRP A 54 19.46 -12.98 11.43
N ARG A 55 20.57 -12.25 11.63
CA ARG A 55 21.36 -11.64 10.54
C ARG A 55 20.51 -10.70 9.66
N LEU A 56 19.43 -10.16 10.21
CA LEU A 56 18.59 -9.17 9.56
C LEU A 56 18.99 -7.77 10.03
N PRO A 57 18.86 -6.73 9.17
CA PRO A 57 19.01 -5.35 9.60
C PRO A 57 17.90 -4.96 10.57
N GLU A 58 18.17 -3.96 11.40
CA GLU A 58 17.07 -3.28 12.08
C GLU A 58 16.32 -2.42 11.07
N LEU A 59 15.02 -2.24 11.25
CA LEU A 59 14.17 -1.49 10.33
C LEU A 59 13.70 -0.20 10.98
N GLU A 60 13.47 0.84 10.16
CA GLU A 60 12.74 2.02 10.60
C GLU A 60 11.76 2.57 9.55
N PHE A 61 10.71 3.20 10.07
CA PHE A 61 9.86 4.16 9.38
C PHE A 61 10.00 5.52 10.06
N THR A 62 10.06 6.59 9.28
CA THR A 62 10.04 7.97 9.78
C THR A 62 8.78 8.69 9.35
N ASP A 63 8.45 9.76 10.06
CA ASP A 63 7.36 10.68 9.74
C ASP A 63 5.99 9.96 9.65
N VAL A 64 5.79 8.91 10.46
CA VAL A 64 4.56 8.11 10.44
C VAL A 64 3.44 8.89 11.13
N PRO A 65 2.30 9.16 10.46
CA PRO A 65 1.17 9.84 11.10
C PRO A 65 0.63 9.06 12.31
N HIS A 66 0.08 9.76 13.31
CA HIS A 66 -0.40 9.12 14.55
C HIS A 66 -1.40 7.98 14.32
N ASP A 67 -2.36 8.19 13.42
CA ASP A 67 -3.39 7.22 13.08
C ASP A 67 -2.84 6.01 12.31
N MET A 68 -1.61 6.10 11.80
CA MET A 68 -0.93 5.04 11.05
C MET A 68 -0.06 4.12 11.91
N ARG A 69 0.05 4.37 13.23
CA ARG A 69 0.84 3.54 14.17
C ARG A 69 0.53 2.05 14.05
N GLY A 70 -0.75 1.69 13.97
CA GLY A 70 -1.19 0.29 13.86
C GLY A 70 -0.78 -0.36 12.53
N HIS A 71 -0.92 0.36 11.42
CA HIS A 71 -0.53 -0.11 10.09
C HIS A 71 0.99 -0.23 9.95
N ALA A 72 1.76 0.71 10.51
CA ALA A 72 3.21 0.66 10.52
C ALA A 72 3.73 -0.59 11.24
N HIS A 73 3.11 -0.93 12.37
CA HIS A 73 3.45 -2.15 13.09
C HIS A 73 3.24 -3.41 12.24
N GLN A 74 2.06 -3.54 11.61
CA GLN A 74 1.73 -4.68 10.75
C GLN A 74 2.66 -4.78 9.53
N LEU A 75 2.96 -3.64 8.89
CA LEU A 75 3.90 -3.57 7.77
C LEU A 75 5.29 -4.02 8.19
N MET A 76 5.79 -3.54 9.33
CA MET A 76 7.11 -3.93 9.84
C MET A 76 7.17 -5.44 10.11
N PHE A 77 6.08 -6.02 10.63
CA PHE A 77 5.95 -7.46 10.75
C PHE A 77 6.06 -8.17 9.40
N ALA A 78 5.27 -7.73 8.41
CA ALA A 78 5.25 -8.35 7.09
C ALA A 78 6.62 -8.26 6.37
N ILE A 79 7.34 -7.14 6.52
CA ILE A 79 8.68 -6.94 5.95
C ILE A 79 9.69 -7.88 6.60
N VAL A 80 9.70 -8.00 7.93
CA VAL A 80 10.60 -8.93 8.65
C VAL A 80 10.37 -10.37 8.22
N GLU A 81 9.11 -10.79 8.05
CA GLU A 81 8.79 -12.14 7.57
C GLU A 81 9.30 -12.34 6.12
N SER A 82 9.13 -11.35 5.26
CA SER A 82 9.62 -11.41 3.88
C SER A 82 11.16 -11.48 3.81
N LEU A 83 11.84 -10.77 4.72
CA LEU A 83 13.30 -10.79 4.85
C LEU A 83 13.85 -12.14 5.32
N LYS A 84 13.10 -12.90 6.13
CA LYS A 84 13.50 -14.23 6.59
C LYS A 84 13.67 -15.22 5.43
N GLY A 85 12.84 -15.09 4.38
CA GLY A 85 12.88 -15.95 3.19
C GLY A 85 13.91 -15.51 2.15
N ALA A 86 14.31 -14.24 2.14
CA ALA A 86 15.31 -13.72 1.22
C ALA A 86 16.72 -14.00 1.76
N VAL A 87 17.46 -14.89 1.09
CA VAL A 87 18.83 -15.28 1.44
C VAL A 87 19.72 -14.04 1.59
N ALA A 88 19.96 -13.61 2.83
CA ALA A 88 20.96 -12.62 3.27
C ALA A 88 21.26 -11.53 2.21
N THR A 89 20.21 -10.94 1.62
CA THR A 89 20.38 -9.99 0.54
C THR A 89 21.06 -8.75 1.10
N ARG A 90 21.98 -8.20 0.29
CA ARG A 90 22.83 -7.06 0.59
C ARG A 90 22.06 -6.01 1.39
N ALA A 91 22.71 -5.42 2.40
CA ALA A 91 22.18 -4.36 3.25
C ALA A 91 21.76 -3.08 2.48
N VAL A 92 21.67 -3.10 1.16
CA VAL A 92 21.11 -2.04 0.31
C VAL A 92 20.46 -2.73 -0.88
N GLY A 93 19.16 -2.53 -1.08
CA GLY A 93 18.46 -3.13 -2.22
C GLY A 93 16.96 -2.89 -2.19
N ASP A 94 16.37 -2.91 -3.38
CA ASP A 94 14.92 -2.99 -3.54
C ASP A 94 14.47 -4.36 -2.99
N ILE A 95 13.56 -4.33 -2.02
CA ILE A 95 12.85 -5.53 -1.61
C ILE A 95 11.59 -5.60 -2.45
N GLU A 96 11.63 -6.51 -3.41
CA GLU A 96 10.41 -6.98 -4.07
C GLU A 96 9.67 -7.91 -3.10
N GLY A 97 8.95 -7.31 -2.16
CA GLY A 97 8.11 -8.03 -1.21
C GLY A 97 6.69 -8.11 -1.73
N VAL A 98 6.27 -9.25 -2.29
CA VAL A 98 4.84 -9.45 -2.53
C VAL A 98 4.16 -9.73 -1.20
N PHE A 99 3.66 -8.67 -0.54
CA PHE A 99 2.79 -8.82 0.62
C PHE A 99 1.39 -9.19 0.11
N SER A 100 1.17 -10.48 -0.15
CA SER A 100 -0.15 -11.00 -0.50
C SER A 100 -0.80 -11.65 0.71
N VAL A 101 -1.89 -11.09 1.21
CA VAL A 101 -2.91 -11.92 1.88
C VAL A 101 -3.66 -12.76 0.83
N PRO A 102 -4.18 -13.95 1.18
CA PRO A 102 -4.96 -14.77 0.25
C PRO A 102 -6.10 -13.97 -0.39
N GLY A 103 -6.12 -13.90 -1.72
CA GLY A 103 -7.12 -13.14 -2.50
C GLY A 103 -6.71 -11.71 -2.86
N GLN A 104 -5.63 -11.19 -2.30
CA GLN A 104 -5.08 -9.88 -2.67
C GLN A 104 -4.10 -10.03 -3.83
N ASN A 105 -4.30 -9.21 -4.87
CA ASN A 105 -3.46 -9.20 -6.07
C ASN A 105 -2.44 -8.04 -6.09
N PHE A 106 -2.20 -7.37 -4.95
CA PHE A 106 -1.29 -6.23 -4.90
C PHE A 106 0.12 -6.69 -4.58
N ARG A 107 1.05 -6.35 -5.47
CA ARG A 107 2.46 -6.30 -5.10
C ARG A 107 2.72 -4.94 -4.50
N GLN A 108 3.19 -4.92 -3.26
CA GLN A 108 3.77 -3.70 -2.70
C GLN A 108 5.28 -3.79 -2.92
N MET A 109 5.93 -2.66 -3.10
CA MET A 109 7.37 -2.64 -3.22
C MET A 109 7.92 -1.62 -2.28
N VAL A 110 9.11 -1.93 -1.82
CA VAL A 110 9.78 -1.13 -0.82
C VAL A 110 11.26 -1.19 -1.07
N THR A 111 11.95 -0.09 -0.83
CA THR A 111 13.40 -0.07 -0.90
C THR A 111 13.95 0.04 0.51
N LEU A 112 14.94 -0.79 0.84
CA LEU A 112 15.71 -0.60 2.05
C LEU A 112 16.94 0.25 1.75
N ARG A 113 17.06 1.35 2.47
CA ARG A 113 18.21 2.26 2.38
C ARG A 113 18.91 2.38 3.74
N PRO A 114 20.24 2.47 3.80
CA PRO A 114 20.94 2.71 5.07
C PRO A 114 20.43 3.98 5.71
N SER A 115 19.94 3.90 6.96
CA SER A 115 19.44 5.09 7.63
C SER A 115 20.56 6.10 7.85
N PRO A 116 20.34 7.41 7.57
CA PRO A 116 21.30 8.46 7.89
C PRO A 116 21.38 8.73 9.41
N ARG A 117 20.50 8.11 10.21
CA ARG A 117 20.46 8.31 11.66
C ARG A 117 21.65 7.59 12.31
N GLU A 118 22.63 8.36 12.75
CA GLU A 118 23.71 7.86 13.60
C GLU A 118 23.26 7.82 15.05
N ASP A 119 22.91 6.63 15.54
CA ASP A 119 22.72 6.40 16.97
C ASP A 119 23.64 5.27 17.43
N SER A 120 24.48 5.54 18.43
CA SER A 120 25.35 4.55 19.08
C SER A 120 24.63 3.29 19.55
N ARG A 121 23.32 3.37 19.81
CA ARG A 121 22.48 2.25 20.24
C ARG A 121 21.85 1.50 19.07
N HIS A 122 21.87 2.09 17.88
CA HIS A 122 21.22 1.55 16.71
C HIS A 122 22.18 1.51 15.53
N CYS A 123 23.01 0.47 15.51
CA CYS A 123 23.85 0.20 14.36
C CYS A 123 23.10 -0.63 13.31
N ASN A 124 23.39 -0.42 12.02
CA ASN A 124 22.80 -1.15 10.89
C ASN A 124 21.27 -1.03 10.79
N ILE A 125 20.72 0.16 11.06
CA ILE A 125 19.33 0.47 10.72
C ILE A 125 19.21 0.67 9.21
N MET A 126 18.20 0.02 8.64
CA MET A 126 17.71 0.24 7.30
C MET A 126 16.37 0.97 7.35
N ARG A 127 16.32 2.13 6.71
CA ARG A 127 15.08 2.85 6.50
C ARG A 127 14.29 2.19 5.38
N VAL A 128 13.01 2.02 5.66
CA VAL A 128 12.02 1.51 4.73
C VAL A 128 11.41 2.70 3.99
N VAL A 129 11.67 2.82 2.68
CA VAL A 129 11.15 3.90 1.84
C VAL A 129 10.30 3.36 0.70
N ASP A 130 9.44 4.22 0.15
CA ASP A 130 8.71 3.90 -1.09
C ASP A 130 9.69 3.52 -2.20
N TRP A 131 9.28 2.61 -3.07
CA TRP A 131 10.10 2.20 -4.20
C TRP A 131 10.55 3.38 -5.06
N ASP A 132 11.81 3.37 -5.46
CA ASP A 132 12.49 4.44 -6.21
C ASP A 132 12.57 5.79 -5.47
N ARG A 133 12.35 5.80 -4.15
CA ARG A 133 12.59 6.99 -3.32
C ARG A 133 13.98 6.95 -2.66
N PRO A 134 14.59 8.13 -2.45
CA PRO A 134 15.86 8.25 -1.75
C PRO A 134 15.64 8.09 -0.24
N VAL A 135 16.70 7.93 0.56
CA VAL A 135 16.56 7.67 2.01
C VAL A 135 16.00 8.87 2.78
N GLU A 136 16.20 10.06 2.23
CA GLU A 136 15.67 11.32 2.75
C GLU A 136 14.15 11.43 2.53
N SER A 137 13.55 10.51 1.76
CA SER A 137 12.10 10.40 1.74
C SER A 137 11.61 9.98 3.13
N GLY A 138 10.65 10.75 3.63
CA GLY A 138 10.04 10.53 4.93
C GLY A 138 9.08 9.36 4.92
N PHE A 139 7.81 9.64 5.21
CA PHE A 139 6.74 8.63 5.23
C PHE A 139 6.60 7.89 3.88
N PRO A 140 6.70 6.53 3.85
CA PRO A 140 6.52 5.75 2.63
C PRO A 140 5.04 5.60 2.28
N ALA A 141 4.47 6.69 1.76
CA ALA A 141 3.05 6.85 1.52
C ALA A 141 2.47 5.78 0.56
N ARG A 142 3.20 5.42 -0.51
CA ARG A 142 2.72 4.41 -1.46
C ARG A 142 2.59 3.03 -0.79
N LEU A 143 3.59 2.64 0.00
CA LEU A 143 3.58 1.38 0.74
C LEU A 143 2.41 1.32 1.73
N PHE A 144 2.21 2.38 2.51
CA PHE A 144 1.12 2.44 3.49
C PHE A 144 -0.26 2.42 2.83
N ALA A 145 -0.45 3.18 1.75
CA ALA A 145 -1.71 3.16 1.03
C ALA A 145 -2.01 1.78 0.43
N ALA A 146 -1.01 1.11 -0.16
CA ALA A 146 -1.16 -0.25 -0.69
C ALA A 146 -1.47 -1.27 0.41
N HIS A 147 -0.90 -1.11 1.60
CA HIS A 147 -1.21 -1.95 2.76
C HIS A 147 -2.62 -1.74 3.29
N ILE A 148 -3.06 -0.49 3.42
CA ILE A 148 -4.42 -0.21 3.88
C ILE A 148 -5.44 -0.73 2.86
N ALA A 149 -5.18 -0.55 1.56
CA ALA A 149 -5.98 -1.09 0.48
C ALA A 149 -6.12 -2.62 0.55
N ALA A 150 -5.01 -3.32 0.82
CA ALA A 150 -5.00 -4.76 1.01
C ALA A 150 -5.95 -5.22 2.13
N TRP A 151 -5.90 -4.53 3.27
CA TRP A 151 -6.74 -4.85 4.41
C TRP A 151 -8.21 -4.44 4.20
N ALA A 152 -8.46 -3.38 3.43
CA ALA A 152 -9.82 -2.99 3.08
C ALA A 152 -10.56 -4.11 2.33
N GLU A 153 -9.87 -4.89 1.50
CA GLU A 153 -10.45 -6.05 0.81
C GLU A 153 -10.80 -7.21 1.75
N LEU A 154 -10.20 -7.27 2.93
CA LEU A 154 -10.53 -8.24 3.97
C LEU A 154 -11.62 -7.73 4.94
N ALA A 155 -11.95 -6.44 4.89
CA ALA A 155 -12.97 -5.87 5.74
C ALA A 155 -14.37 -6.36 5.30
N GLY A 156 -15.03 -7.12 6.18
CA GLY A 156 -16.40 -7.59 5.93
C GLY A 156 -17.47 -6.50 6.12
N ASP A 157 -17.15 -5.45 6.86
CA ASP A 157 -18.04 -4.30 7.08
C ASP A 157 -17.80 -3.22 6.01
N PRO A 158 -18.83 -2.85 5.21
CA PRO A 158 -18.73 -1.80 4.20
C PRO A 158 -18.30 -0.44 4.76
N VAL A 159 -18.67 -0.08 6.00
CA VAL A 159 -18.30 1.21 6.59
C VAL A 159 -16.81 1.24 6.90
N GLN A 160 -16.29 0.18 7.50
CA GLN A 160 -14.85 0.01 7.71
C GLN A 160 -14.08 0.01 6.39
N LYS A 161 -14.55 -0.75 5.38
CA LYS A 161 -13.93 -0.79 4.04
C LYS A 161 -13.83 0.59 3.42
N GLU A 162 -14.92 1.37 3.44
CA GLU A 162 -14.93 2.76 2.98
C GLU A 162 -13.88 3.61 3.71
N ALA A 163 -13.87 3.60 5.05
CA ALA A 163 -12.96 4.41 5.84
C ALA A 163 -11.48 4.10 5.50
N MET A 164 -11.15 2.82 5.32
CA MET A 164 -9.82 2.38 4.94
C MET A 164 -9.46 2.83 3.52
N CYS A 165 -10.35 2.64 2.53
CA CYS A 165 -10.09 3.08 1.16
C CYS A 165 -9.92 4.59 1.07
N ARG A 166 -10.76 5.38 1.76
CA ARG A 166 -10.60 6.85 1.82
C ARG A 166 -9.27 7.24 2.43
N ARG A 167 -8.86 6.57 3.51
CA ARG A 167 -7.57 6.86 4.15
C ARG A 167 -6.40 6.52 3.23
N ALA A 168 -6.45 5.40 2.52
CA ALA A 168 -5.45 5.03 1.52
C ALA A 168 -5.35 6.09 0.42
N LEU A 169 -6.47 6.56 -0.13
CA LEU A 169 -6.49 7.63 -1.14
C LEU A 169 -5.99 8.98 -0.60
N ALA A 170 -6.29 9.31 0.66
CA ALA A 170 -5.81 10.53 1.30
C ALA A 170 -4.29 10.53 1.52
N ILE A 171 -3.69 9.36 1.76
CA ILE A 171 -2.25 9.19 1.88
C ILE A 171 -1.60 9.23 0.50
N PHE A 172 -2.16 8.48 -0.44
CA PHE A 172 -1.63 8.34 -1.77
C PHE A 172 -2.77 8.10 -2.78
N PRO A 173 -3.22 9.14 -3.51
CA PRO A 173 -4.35 9.03 -4.44
C PRO A 173 -4.00 8.29 -5.75
N GLY A 174 -2.77 7.76 -5.86
CA GLY A 174 -2.21 7.19 -7.07
C GLY A 174 -1.43 8.20 -7.92
N TYR A 175 -0.55 7.71 -8.79
CA TYR A 175 0.07 8.54 -9.82
C TYR A 175 -0.95 8.91 -10.89
N PHE A 176 -0.92 10.17 -11.31
CA PHE A 176 -1.33 10.54 -12.66
C PHE A 176 -0.08 10.36 -13.52
N LEU A 177 0.23 9.12 -13.90
CA LEU A 177 1.17 8.96 -14.99
C LEU A 177 0.41 9.36 -16.25
N GLU A 178 0.96 10.29 -17.02
CA GLU A 178 0.60 10.49 -18.43
C GLU A 178 0.98 9.20 -19.18
N MET A 179 0.26 8.11 -18.89
CA MET A 179 0.24 6.95 -19.75
C MET A 179 -0.42 7.46 -21.02
N THR A 180 0.42 7.85 -21.98
CA THR A 180 0.00 8.19 -23.33
C THR A 180 -1.01 7.14 -23.77
N ALA A 181 -2.24 7.58 -24.04
CA ALA A 181 -3.32 6.74 -24.51
C ALA A 181 -2.80 5.94 -25.73
N GLY A 182 -2.49 4.65 -25.54
CA GLY A 182 -1.91 3.80 -26.58
C GLY A 182 -0.73 2.92 -26.17
N ALA A 183 -0.21 2.99 -24.94
CA ALA A 183 0.65 1.91 -24.45
C ALA A 183 -0.21 0.65 -24.27
N ASP A 184 -0.06 -0.31 -25.17
CA ASP A 184 -0.73 -1.61 -25.13
C ASP A 184 -0.29 -2.33 -23.85
N ILE A 185 -1.14 -2.30 -22.82
CA ILE A 185 -0.87 -3.00 -21.56
C ILE A 185 -1.16 -4.47 -21.81
N ASP A 186 -0.13 -5.28 -22.09
CA ASP A 186 -0.27 -6.73 -22.04
C ASP A 186 -0.38 -7.17 -20.57
N PRO A 187 -1.55 -7.65 -20.11
CA PRO A 187 -1.73 -8.02 -18.72
C PRO A 187 -0.89 -9.21 -18.27
N ARG A 188 -0.22 -9.91 -19.19
CA ARG A 188 0.67 -11.05 -18.92
C ARG A 188 2.16 -10.69 -18.87
N ASN A 189 2.55 -9.53 -19.41
CA ASN A 189 3.92 -8.99 -19.37
C ASN A 189 4.00 -7.70 -18.54
N ALA A 190 3.04 -7.49 -17.64
CA ALA A 190 2.91 -6.31 -16.82
C ALA A 190 4.25 -5.98 -16.13
N ASP A 191 4.89 -4.90 -16.59
CA ASP A 191 5.97 -4.25 -15.87
C ASP A 191 5.48 -3.95 -14.45
N ILE A 192 6.39 -3.98 -13.50
CA ILE A 192 6.19 -3.73 -12.09
C ILE A 192 5.37 -2.44 -11.83
N THR A 193 5.58 -1.43 -12.67
CA THR A 193 4.81 -0.19 -12.68
C THR A 193 3.31 -0.44 -12.91
N ASP A 194 2.91 -1.30 -13.85
CA ASP A 194 1.50 -1.65 -14.12
C ASP A 194 0.81 -2.27 -12.89
N LEU A 195 1.53 -3.09 -12.11
CA LEU A 195 0.98 -3.70 -10.90
C LEU A 195 0.69 -2.67 -9.80
N GLN A 196 1.54 -1.65 -9.63
CA GLN A 196 1.29 -0.55 -8.68
C GLN A 196 0.12 0.34 -9.14
N HIS A 197 -0.05 0.55 -10.46
CA HIS A 197 -1.21 1.28 -10.98
C HIS A 197 -2.51 0.54 -10.70
N ARG A 198 -2.53 -0.78 -10.95
CA ARG A 198 -3.68 -1.63 -10.63
C ARG A 198 -4.01 -1.60 -9.15
N ALA A 199 -3.00 -1.53 -8.28
CA ALA A 199 -3.23 -1.37 -6.85
C ALA A 199 -3.95 -0.05 -6.53
N ASN A 200 -3.54 1.08 -7.10
CA ASN A 200 -4.22 2.34 -6.83
C ASN A 200 -5.66 2.37 -7.39
N LEU A 201 -5.86 1.88 -8.62
CA LEU A 201 -7.20 1.80 -9.23
C LEU A 201 -8.13 0.86 -8.48
N SER A 202 -7.60 -0.22 -7.91
CA SER A 202 -8.38 -1.10 -7.09
C SER A 202 -8.95 -0.41 -5.86
N VAL A 203 -8.26 0.57 -5.26
CA VAL A 203 -8.77 1.31 -4.10
C VAL A 203 -10.04 2.08 -4.47
N TYR A 204 -10.09 2.69 -5.65
CA TYR A 204 -11.29 3.35 -6.14
C TYR A 204 -12.44 2.36 -6.36
N LEU A 205 -12.17 1.16 -6.91
CA LEU A 205 -13.19 0.12 -7.05
C LEU A 205 -13.69 -0.36 -5.70
N SER A 206 -12.79 -0.64 -4.77
CA SER A 206 -13.09 -1.12 -3.42
C SER A 206 -13.91 -0.09 -2.65
N LEU A 207 -13.61 1.19 -2.82
CA LEU A 207 -14.39 2.29 -2.27
C LEU A 207 -15.78 2.36 -2.89
N ALA A 208 -15.88 2.29 -4.21
CA ALA A 208 -17.16 2.28 -4.90
C ALA A 208 -18.04 1.10 -4.46
N ASP A 209 -17.47 -0.10 -4.40
CA ASP A 209 -18.12 -1.32 -3.90
C ASP A 209 -18.67 -1.14 -2.47
N ALA A 210 -17.83 -0.61 -1.56
CA ALA A 210 -18.24 -0.30 -0.19
C ALA A 210 -19.39 0.73 -0.15
N LEU A 211 -19.34 1.76 -0.99
CA LEU A 211 -20.38 2.80 -1.07
C LEU A 211 -21.68 2.25 -1.66
N PHE A 212 -21.63 1.38 -2.67
CA PHE A 212 -22.82 0.71 -3.19
C PHE A 212 -23.46 -0.20 -2.15
N ALA A 213 -22.67 -0.95 -1.38
CA ALA A 213 -23.18 -1.78 -0.29
C ALA A 213 -23.88 -0.95 0.81
N GLN A 214 -23.53 0.32 0.94
CA GLN A 214 -24.19 1.28 1.84
C GLN A 214 -25.36 2.06 1.18
N GLY A 215 -25.72 1.77 -0.07
CA GLY A 215 -26.77 2.47 -0.80
C GLY A 215 -26.40 3.86 -1.34
N ARG A 216 -25.11 4.24 -1.29
CA ARG A 216 -24.59 5.55 -1.73
C ARG A 216 -24.12 5.50 -3.20
N ALA A 217 -25.03 5.08 -4.08
CA ALA A 217 -24.72 4.80 -5.49
C ALA A 217 -24.12 6.00 -6.25
N ASN A 218 -24.68 7.20 -6.07
CA ASN A 218 -24.21 8.40 -6.81
C ASN A 218 -22.74 8.74 -6.50
N GLU A 219 -22.33 8.56 -5.24
CA GLU A 219 -20.96 8.83 -4.82
C GLU A 219 -20.01 7.72 -5.28
N ALA A 220 -20.46 6.47 -5.24
CA ALA A 220 -19.72 5.33 -5.78
C ALA A 220 -19.40 5.53 -7.27
N VAL A 221 -20.39 5.99 -8.05
CA VAL A 221 -20.21 6.33 -9.47
C VAL A 221 -19.13 7.39 -9.67
N GLY A 222 -19.10 8.45 -8.84
CA GLY A 222 -18.06 9.47 -8.92
C GLY A 222 -16.64 8.90 -8.77
N TYR A 223 -16.43 7.97 -7.84
CA TYR A 223 -15.13 7.29 -7.68
C TYR A 223 -14.79 6.35 -8.84
N LEU A 224 -15.79 5.68 -9.44
CA LEU A 224 -15.57 4.86 -10.64
C LEU A 224 -15.19 5.72 -11.84
N GLU A 225 -15.81 6.87 -12.02
CA GLU A 225 -15.47 7.83 -13.06
C GLU A 225 -14.04 8.36 -12.89
N GLU A 226 -13.64 8.67 -11.65
CA GLU A 226 -12.26 9.07 -11.36
C GLU A 226 -11.25 7.95 -11.66
N ALA A 227 -11.56 6.70 -11.31
CA ALA A 227 -10.72 5.56 -11.65
C ALA A 227 -10.55 5.39 -13.17
N ILE A 228 -11.65 5.51 -13.92
CA ILE A 228 -11.65 5.43 -15.39
C ILE A 228 -10.81 6.57 -15.99
N ALA A 229 -10.99 7.79 -15.49
CA ALA A 229 -10.26 8.96 -15.95
C ALA A 229 -8.74 8.81 -15.76
N ARG A 230 -8.33 8.19 -14.64
CA ARG A 230 -6.92 7.93 -14.33
C ARG A 230 -6.31 6.82 -15.19
N CYS A 231 -7.08 5.81 -15.59
CA CYS A 231 -6.57 4.74 -16.44
C CYS A 231 -7.63 4.17 -17.39
N PRO A 232 -7.85 4.82 -18.54
CA PRO A 232 -8.86 4.41 -19.52
C PRO A 232 -8.64 2.99 -20.06
N GLY A 233 -7.39 2.65 -20.39
CA GLY A 233 -7.02 1.34 -20.94
C GLY A 233 -7.31 0.19 -19.97
N TRP A 234 -7.07 0.41 -18.67
CA TRP A 234 -7.41 -0.56 -17.63
C TRP A 234 -8.92 -0.74 -17.49
N ALA A 235 -9.70 0.34 -17.51
CA ALA A 235 -11.16 0.26 -17.40
C ALA A 235 -11.75 -0.55 -18.56
N GLN A 236 -11.26 -0.33 -19.78
CA GLN A 236 -11.68 -1.07 -20.97
C GLN A 236 -11.33 -2.56 -20.84
N ALA A 237 -10.13 -2.88 -20.37
CA ALA A 237 -9.69 -4.26 -20.16
C ALA A 237 -10.46 -4.97 -19.03
N GLN A 238 -10.80 -4.25 -17.95
CA GLN A 238 -11.47 -4.82 -16.77
C GLN A 238 -12.98 -4.95 -16.91
N ARG A 239 -13.64 -4.14 -17.75
CA ARG A 239 -15.11 -4.16 -17.92
C ARG A 239 -15.66 -5.57 -18.11
N GLY A 240 -15.03 -6.36 -19.00
CA GLY A 240 -15.46 -7.74 -19.26
C GLY A 240 -15.28 -8.68 -18.07
N TYR A 241 -14.21 -8.53 -17.29
CA TYR A 241 -13.97 -9.31 -16.08
C TYR A 241 -14.95 -8.93 -14.96
N LEU A 242 -15.10 -7.64 -14.68
CA LEU A 242 -16.01 -7.12 -13.67
C LEU A 242 -17.45 -7.55 -13.95
N VAL A 243 -17.89 -7.41 -15.21
CA VAL A 243 -19.25 -7.82 -15.60
C VAL A 243 -19.48 -9.33 -15.46
N ARG A 244 -18.45 -10.16 -15.65
CA ARG A 244 -18.56 -11.61 -15.49
C ARG A 244 -18.49 -12.06 -14.04
N LYS A 245 -17.61 -11.45 -13.23
CA LYS A 245 -17.41 -11.77 -11.82
C LYS A 245 -18.62 -11.39 -10.97
N TYR A 246 -19.19 -10.20 -11.20
CA TYR A 246 -20.32 -9.68 -10.45
C TYR A 246 -21.60 -9.91 -11.23
N ARG A 247 -22.08 -11.16 -11.29
CA ARG A 247 -23.21 -11.57 -12.15
C ARG A 247 -24.59 -11.08 -11.68
N ARG A 248 -24.68 -10.38 -10.54
CA ARG A 248 -25.95 -9.94 -9.95
C ARG A 248 -26.41 -8.64 -10.62
N LYS A 249 -27.73 -8.45 -10.77
CA LYS A 249 -28.32 -7.18 -11.24
C LYS A 249 -28.30 -6.14 -10.12
N ASP A 250 -27.11 -5.68 -9.75
CA ASP A 250 -26.93 -4.59 -8.79
C ASP A 250 -26.53 -3.28 -9.48
N ALA A 251 -26.59 -2.18 -8.74
CA ALA A 251 -26.31 -0.84 -9.27
C ALA A 251 -24.85 -0.68 -9.74
N PHE A 252 -23.90 -1.37 -9.09
CA PHE A 252 -22.50 -1.41 -9.51
C PHE A 252 -22.37 -1.98 -10.93
N MET A 253 -23.13 -3.03 -11.22
CA MET A 253 -23.14 -3.67 -12.53
C MET A 253 -23.84 -2.88 -13.61
N ASN A 254 -24.93 -2.18 -13.28
CA ASN A 254 -25.58 -1.29 -14.22
C ASN A 254 -24.64 -0.17 -14.67
N PHE A 255 -23.84 0.41 -13.75
CA PHE A 255 -22.81 1.38 -14.12
C PHE A 255 -21.85 0.79 -15.18
N TRP A 256 -21.23 -0.37 -14.93
CA TRP A 256 -20.27 -0.93 -15.89
C TRP A 256 -20.88 -1.37 -17.24
N ARG A 257 -22.18 -1.70 -17.25
CA ARG A 257 -22.91 -2.00 -18.49
C ARG A 257 -23.15 -0.74 -19.31
N ASP A 258 -23.57 0.34 -18.65
CA ASP A 258 -24.09 1.53 -19.31
C ASP A 258 -23.04 2.64 -19.44
N ALA A 259 -21.90 2.52 -18.75
CA ALA A 259 -20.79 3.45 -18.81
C ALA A 259 -20.21 3.53 -20.23
N ASP A 260 -20.35 4.70 -20.85
CA ASP A 260 -19.54 5.08 -21.99
C ASP A 260 -18.16 5.53 -21.49
N ILE A 261 -17.22 4.59 -21.49
CA ILE A 261 -15.83 4.83 -21.06
C ILE A 261 -15.22 5.99 -21.85
N ALA A 262 -15.52 6.11 -23.16
CA ALA A 262 -14.96 7.18 -23.98
C ALA A 262 -15.52 8.56 -23.57
N GLU A 263 -16.82 8.64 -23.30
CA GLU A 263 -17.47 9.85 -22.80
C GLU A 263 -16.92 10.25 -21.42
N ILE A 264 -16.83 9.31 -20.48
CA ILE A 264 -16.30 9.56 -19.12
C ILE A 264 -14.86 10.07 -19.21
N CYS A 265 -14.02 9.43 -20.04
CA CYS A 265 -12.65 9.89 -20.26
C CYS A 265 -12.60 11.30 -20.87
N ALA A 266 -13.51 11.62 -21.79
CA ALA A 266 -13.57 12.95 -22.39
C ALA A 266 -13.99 14.03 -21.38
N ARG A 267 -14.95 13.71 -20.50
CA ARG A 267 -15.45 14.62 -19.46
C ARG A 267 -14.45 14.86 -18.33
N CYS A 268 -13.70 13.83 -17.94
CA CYS A 268 -12.79 13.89 -16.79
C CYS A 268 -11.36 14.31 -17.14
N ARG A 269 -11.06 14.70 -18.39
CA ARG A 269 -9.75 15.26 -18.72
C ARG A 269 -9.47 16.52 -17.91
N PRO A 270 -8.33 16.61 -17.22
CA PRO A 270 -7.88 17.89 -16.70
C PRO A 270 -7.76 18.88 -17.86
N ALA A 271 -8.19 20.13 -17.66
CA ALA A 271 -8.06 21.19 -18.67
C ALA A 271 -6.60 21.47 -19.12
N ASN A 272 -5.63 20.82 -18.47
CA ASN A 272 -4.21 21.11 -18.55
C ASN A 272 -3.43 20.03 -19.33
N THR A 273 -4.07 18.94 -19.77
CA THR A 273 -3.45 17.92 -20.64
C THR A 273 -3.73 18.25 -22.11
N THR A 274 -3.15 19.32 -22.64
CA THR A 274 -3.32 19.76 -24.05
C THR A 274 -2.43 19.01 -25.05
N GLY A 275 -2.00 17.79 -24.73
CA GLY A 275 -1.42 16.88 -25.71
C GLY A 275 -2.54 16.31 -26.59
N ALA A 276 -2.46 16.51 -27.92
CA ALA A 276 -3.41 15.91 -28.84
C ALA A 276 -3.37 14.38 -28.72
N LEU A 277 -4.56 13.75 -28.63
CA LEU A 277 -4.65 12.29 -28.74
C LEU A 277 -4.10 11.83 -30.10
N PRO A 278 -3.35 10.71 -30.15
CA PRO A 278 -3.11 10.02 -31.41
C PRO A 278 -4.45 9.60 -32.02
N LYS A 279 -4.63 9.87 -33.31
CA LYS A 279 -5.80 9.35 -34.04
C LYS A 279 -5.73 7.82 -34.03
N LEU A 280 -6.70 7.19 -33.38
CA LEU A 280 -6.90 5.73 -33.45
C LEU A 280 -7.07 5.35 -34.93
N ARG A 281 -6.24 4.40 -35.39
CA ARG A 281 -6.36 3.75 -36.71
C ARG A 281 -7.15 2.47 -36.59
#